data_AF-A0A9W6X5N9-F1
#
_entry.id   AF-A0A9W6X5N9-F1
#
_cell.length_a   1.000
_cell.length_b   1.000
_cell.length_c   1.000
_cell.angle_alpha   90.00
_cell.angle_beta   90.00
_cell.angle_gamma   90.00
#
_symmetry.space_group_name_H-M   'P 1'
#
loop_
_entity.id
_entity.type
_entity.pdbx_description
1 polymer ?
#
loop_
_entity_poly.entity_id
_entity_poly.type
_entity_poly.pdbx_seq_one_letter_code
_entity_poly.pdbx_strand_id
1 'polypeptide(L)'
;MREAAEFRMPHQLRQLFTTILVYSQVADVRQLWERFYDDLSQYFAHRYRVLLGQEMEDMIKFKILKSLNELLQISGYAVVDFDLPQLHDFLALVLDSLMRNNLIRRELEGYDQNTLQAIVDQEN
;
A
#
# COMPACT_ATOMS: atom_id res chain seq x y z
N MET A 1 22.35 -17.04 -1.58
CA MET A 1 21.24 -17.94 -1.16
C MET A 1 20.54 -17.45 0.12
N ARG A 2 21.26 -17.01 1.17
CA ARG A 2 20.64 -16.40 2.37
C ARG A 2 19.77 -15.18 2.07
N GLU A 3 20.27 -14.24 1.27
CA GLU A 3 19.47 -13.07 0.84
C GLU A 3 18.20 -13.45 0.09
N ALA A 4 18.25 -14.49 -0.75
CA ALA A 4 17.09 -14.98 -1.50
C ALA A 4 16.07 -15.70 -0.60
N ALA A 5 16.52 -16.36 0.48
CA ALA A 5 15.66 -16.95 1.49
C ALA A 5 15.02 -15.85 2.36
N GLU A 6 15.79 -14.85 2.79
CA GLU A 6 15.29 -13.66 3.50
C GLU A 6 14.33 -12.83 2.64
N PHE A 7 14.47 -12.84 1.31
CA PHE A 7 13.53 -12.17 0.38
C PHE A 7 12.27 -13.01 0.09
N ARG A 8 12.36 -14.34 0.06
CA ARG A 8 11.21 -15.22 -0.24
C ARG A 8 10.26 -15.36 0.95
N MET A 9 10.78 -15.42 2.17
CA MET A 9 9.96 -15.64 3.37
C MET A 9 8.91 -14.53 3.61
N PRO A 10 9.22 -13.22 3.48
CA PRO A 10 8.25 -12.16 3.70
C PRO A 10 7.14 -12.09 2.64
N HIS A 11 7.47 -12.41 1.38
CA HIS A 11 6.47 -12.47 0.31
C HIS A 11 5.53 -13.66 0.48
N GLN A 12 6.07 -14.84 0.81
CA GLN A 12 5.27 -16.03 1.10
C GLN A 12 4.37 -15.83 2.32
N LEU A 13 4.86 -15.13 3.35
CA LEU A 13 4.05 -14.78 4.52
C LEU A 13 2.89 -13.85 4.15
N ARG A 14 3.13 -12.82 3.32
CA ARG A 14 2.06 -11.94 2.80
C ARG A 14 1.04 -12.69 1.95
N GLN A 15 1.49 -13.63 1.12
CA GLN A 15 0.61 -14.50 0.34
C GLN A 15 -0.25 -15.40 1.23
N LEU A 16 0.35 -16.01 2.26
CA LEU A 16 -0.37 -16.83 3.22
C LEU A 16 -1.42 -16.00 3.98
N PHE A 17 -1.03 -14.82 4.47
CA PHE A 17 -1.93 -13.89 5.14
C PHE A 17 -3.12 -13.53 4.25
N THR A 18 -2.86 -13.14 2.99
CA THR A 18 -3.89 -12.83 1.99
C THR A 18 -4.82 -14.03 1.75
N THR A 19 -4.25 -15.23 1.64
CA THR A 19 -5.02 -16.47 1.41
C THR A 19 -5.94 -16.76 2.59
N ILE A 20 -5.44 -16.57 3.82
CA ILE A 20 -6.26 -16.72 5.03
C ILE A 20 -7.41 -15.71 5.01
N LEU A 21 -7.16 -14.44 4.69
CA LEU A 21 -8.21 -13.43 4.59
C LEU A 21 -9.30 -13.77 3.57
N VAL A 22 -8.90 -14.21 2.37
CA VAL A 22 -9.83 -14.47 1.27
C VAL A 22 -10.62 -15.76 1.47
N TYR A 23 -9.97 -16.83 1.94
CA TYR A 23 -10.56 -18.17 1.94
C TYR A 23 -10.97 -18.68 3.32
N SER A 24 -10.59 -17.98 4.39
CA SER A 24 -10.98 -18.36 5.76
C SER A 24 -12.03 -17.38 6.28
N GLN A 25 -13.02 -17.90 7.00
CA GLN A 25 -13.94 -17.06 7.79
C GLN A 25 -13.20 -16.56 9.04
N VAL A 26 -12.30 -15.58 8.84
CA VAL A 26 -11.58 -14.95 9.95
C VAL A 26 -12.58 -14.14 10.76
N ALA A 27 -12.87 -14.57 11.98
CA ALA A 27 -13.83 -13.91 12.86
C ALA A 27 -13.36 -12.51 13.31
N ASP A 28 -12.05 -12.32 13.43
CA ASP A 28 -11.43 -11.06 13.84
C ASP A 28 -10.17 -10.79 13.00
N VAL A 29 -10.35 -10.06 11.91
CA VAL A 29 -9.26 -9.69 11.00
C VAL A 29 -8.29 -8.72 11.66
N ARG A 30 -8.78 -7.86 12.55
CA ARG A 30 -7.95 -6.86 13.23
C ARG A 30 -6.98 -7.50 14.20
N GLN A 31 -7.46 -8.46 15.00
CA GLN A 31 -6.59 -9.24 15.87
C GLN A 31 -5.55 -10.05 15.07
N LEU A 32 -5.94 -10.62 13.94
CA LEU A 32 -5.02 -11.33 13.07
C LEU A 32 -3.93 -10.40 12.53
N TRP A 33 -4.30 -9.21 12.10
CA TRP A 33 -3.38 -8.16 11.66
C TRP A 33 -2.39 -7.79 12.78
N GLU A 34 -2.88 -7.43 13.97
CA GLU A 34 -2.02 -7.05 15.10
C GLU A 34 -1.04 -8.16 15.48
N ARG A 35 -1.49 -9.42 15.44
CA ARG A 35 -0.65 -10.58 15.75
C ARG A 35 0.49 -10.80 14.76
N PHE A 36 0.24 -10.58 13.46
CA PHE A 36 1.21 -10.86 12.40
C PHE A 36 1.92 -9.61 11.88
N TYR A 37 1.55 -8.42 12.36
CA TYR A 37 2.10 -7.15 11.90
C TYR A 37 3.62 -7.09 12.03
N ASP A 38 4.16 -7.51 13.18
CA ASP A 38 5.61 -7.51 13.42
C ASP A 38 6.34 -8.38 12.39
N ASP A 39 5.85 -9.60 12.14
CA ASP A 39 6.43 -10.51 11.15
C ASP A 39 6.30 -9.99 9.72
N LEU A 40 5.17 -9.35 9.38
CA LEU A 40 4.96 -8.71 8.08
C LEU A 40 5.87 -7.49 7.88
N SER A 41 6.23 -6.81 8.97
CA SER A 41 7.01 -5.57 8.97
C SER A 41 8.51 -5.78 8.94
N GLN A 42 9.04 -6.91 9.43
CA GLN A 42 10.49 -7.16 9.58
C GLN A 42 11.32 -6.78 8.34
N TYR A 43 10.87 -7.19 7.15
CA TYR A 43 11.57 -6.87 5.90
C TYR A 43 11.56 -5.37 5.59
N PHE A 44 10.42 -4.71 5.79
CA PHE A 44 10.29 -3.28 5.52
C PHE A 44 11.00 -2.44 6.57
N ALA A 45 11.00 -2.87 7.84
CA ALA A 45 11.76 -2.25 8.91
C ALA A 45 13.26 -2.24 8.58
N HIS A 46 13.81 -3.37 8.09
CA HIS A 46 15.20 -3.39 7.65
C HIS A 46 15.45 -2.47 6.45
N ARG A 47 14.55 -2.49 5.45
CA ARG A 47 14.68 -1.70 4.22
C ARG A 47 14.57 -0.18 4.47
N TYR A 48 13.74 0.24 5.40
CA TYR A 48 13.44 1.65 5.68
C TYR A 48 14.04 2.16 7.00
N ARG A 49 15.00 1.43 7.59
CA ARG A 49 15.71 1.77 8.83
C ARG A 49 16.37 3.15 8.88
N VAL A 50 16.50 3.81 7.73
CA VAL A 50 17.07 5.17 7.59
C VAL A 50 16.05 6.24 7.97
N LEU A 51 14.75 5.94 7.85
CA LEU A 51 13.67 6.80 8.34
C LEU A 51 13.57 6.69 9.86
N LEU A 52 13.09 7.73 10.53
CA LEU A 52 13.00 7.79 11.98
C LEU A 52 11.58 8.14 12.45
N GLY A 53 11.21 7.64 13.63
CA GLY A 53 9.95 7.95 14.28
C GLY A 53 8.72 7.52 13.48
N GLN A 54 7.67 8.35 13.50
CA GLN A 54 6.38 8.06 12.87
C GLN A 54 6.47 7.91 11.36
N GLU A 55 7.38 8.63 10.68
CA GLU A 55 7.56 8.50 9.22
C GLU A 55 7.99 7.08 8.82
N MET A 56 8.83 6.44 9.66
CA MET A 56 9.24 5.06 9.44
C MET A 56 8.06 4.10 9.61
N GLU A 57 7.29 4.26 10.69
CA GLU A 57 6.14 3.41 10.98
C GLU A 57 5.07 3.51 9.89
N ASP A 58 4.75 4.73 9.46
CA ASP A 58 3.76 4.98 8.41
C ASP A 58 4.22 4.42 7.06
N MET A 59 5.49 4.60 6.71
CA MET A 59 6.07 4.01 5.51
C MET A 59 5.97 2.49 5.52
N ILE A 60 6.30 1.85 6.65
CA ILE A 60 6.25 0.40 6.80
C ILE A 60 4.81 -0.10 6.66
N LYS A 61 3.86 0.48 7.40
CA LYS A 61 2.42 0.14 7.33
C LYS A 61 1.91 0.28 5.90
N PHE A 62 2.15 1.42 5.27
CA PHE A 62 1.74 1.68 3.90
C PHE A 62 2.29 0.63 2.91
N LYS A 63 3.57 0.25 3.02
CA LYS A 63 4.17 -0.74 2.11
C LYS A 63 3.62 -2.14 2.29
N ILE A 64 3.31 -2.54 3.52
CA ILE A 64 2.65 -3.82 3.79
C ILE A 64 1.24 -3.81 3.20
N LEU A 65 0.44 -2.79 3.53
CA LEU A 65 -0.94 -2.66 3.06
C LEU A 65 -1.01 -2.63 1.53
N LYS A 66 -0.09 -1.90 0.88
CA LYS A 66 -0.02 -1.85 -0.58
C LYS A 66 0.28 -3.24 -1.15
N SER A 67 1.26 -3.94 -0.58
CA SER A 67 1.59 -5.30 -1.03
C SER A 67 0.46 -6.29 -0.79
N LEU A 68 -0.30 -6.16 0.30
CA LEU A 68 -1.49 -6.99 0.55
C LEU A 68 -2.60 -6.64 -0.43
N ASN A 69 -2.84 -5.36 -0.71
CA ASN A 69 -3.84 -4.93 -1.67
C ASN A 69 -3.56 -5.48 -3.07
N GLU A 70 -2.29 -5.44 -3.52
CA GLU A 70 -1.88 -6.04 -4.79
C GLU A 70 -2.16 -7.55 -4.84
N LEU A 71 -1.99 -8.28 -3.73
CA LEU A 71 -2.28 -9.71 -3.66
C LEU A 71 -3.79 -10.00 -3.57
N LEU A 72 -4.55 -9.18 -2.84
CA LEU A 72 -6.01 -9.29 -2.71
C LEU A 72 -6.69 -9.03 -4.06
N GLN A 73 -6.19 -8.07 -4.84
CA GLN A 73 -6.75 -7.71 -6.14
C GLN A 73 -6.72 -8.89 -7.12
N ILE A 74 -5.73 -9.78 -7.01
CA ILE A 74 -5.67 -11.02 -7.81
C ILE A 74 -6.90 -11.91 -7.53
N SER A 75 -7.40 -11.88 -6.29
CA SER A 75 -8.57 -12.64 -5.87
C SER A 75 -9.88 -11.83 -5.97
N GLY A 76 -9.85 -10.63 -6.54
CA GLY A 76 -11.01 -9.76 -6.70
C GLY A 76 -11.40 -8.95 -5.46
N TYR A 77 -10.54 -8.91 -4.43
CA TYR A 77 -10.76 -8.15 -3.20
C TYR A 77 -9.78 -6.98 -3.10
N ALA A 78 -10.04 -6.07 -2.17
CA ALA A 78 -9.18 -4.96 -1.80
C ALA A 78 -9.04 -4.86 -0.28
N VAL A 79 -8.06 -4.11 0.20
CA VAL A 79 -7.86 -3.89 1.66
C VAL A 79 -9.10 -3.25 2.32
N VAL A 80 -9.90 -2.50 1.55
CA VAL A 80 -11.16 -1.90 2.03
C VAL A 80 -12.25 -2.92 2.36
N ASP A 81 -12.16 -4.14 1.82
CA ASP A 81 -13.13 -5.21 2.08
C ASP A 81 -12.89 -5.91 3.44
N PHE A 82 -11.82 -5.55 4.13
CA PHE A 82 -11.40 -6.15 5.40
C PHE A 82 -11.24 -5.07 6.48
N ASP A 83 -11.37 -5.48 7.75
CA ASP A 83 -11.10 -4.61 8.91
C ASP A 83 -9.59 -4.44 9.15
N LEU A 84 -8.94 -3.80 8.18
CA LEU A 84 -7.52 -3.47 8.14
C LEU A 84 -7.35 -1.94 8.10
N PRO A 85 -6.18 -1.42 8.52
CA PRO A 85 -5.84 -0.02 8.27
C PRO A 85 -5.90 0.28 6.77
N GLN A 86 -6.38 1.45 6.41
CA GLN A 86 -6.71 1.74 5.02
C GLN A 86 -5.58 2.50 4.34
N LEU A 87 -5.42 2.28 3.03
CA LEU A 87 -4.39 2.99 2.26
C LEU A 87 -4.61 4.51 2.26
N HIS A 88 -5.87 4.96 2.38
CA HIS A 88 -6.19 6.38 2.44
C HIS A 88 -5.78 7.06 3.74
N ASP A 89 -5.46 6.30 4.81
CA ASP A 89 -4.89 6.87 6.04
C ASP A 89 -3.49 7.46 5.78
N PHE A 90 -2.85 7.06 4.67
CA PHE A 90 -1.51 7.45 4.28
C PHE A 90 -1.49 8.27 2.98
N LEU A 91 -2.35 9.29 2.85
CA LEU A 91 -2.52 10.09 1.63
C LEU A 91 -1.21 10.59 1.01
N ALA A 92 -0.29 11.11 1.82
CA ALA A 92 1.00 11.60 1.33
C ALA A 92 1.84 10.49 0.65
N LEU A 93 1.80 9.28 1.21
CA LEU A 93 2.51 8.12 0.67
C LEU A 93 1.80 7.50 -0.54
N VAL A 94 0.47 7.55 -0.57
CA VAL A 94 -0.34 7.21 -1.75
C VAL A 94 0.02 8.15 -2.90
N LEU A 95 -0.01 9.45 -2.66
CA LEU A 95 0.34 10.47 -3.65
C LEU A 95 1.78 10.28 -4.15
N ASP A 96 2.77 10.13 -3.26
CA ASP A 96 4.15 9.83 -3.66
C ASP A 96 4.23 8.54 -4.52
N SER A 97 3.52 7.49 -4.13
CA SER A 97 3.49 6.25 -4.89
C SER A 97 2.82 6.42 -6.27
N LEU A 98 1.81 7.27 -6.40
CA LEU A 98 1.14 7.56 -7.67
C LEU A 98 2.00 8.44 -8.56
N MET A 99 2.65 9.46 -7.99
CA MET A 99 3.56 10.35 -8.69
C MET A 99 4.81 9.62 -9.21
N ARG A 100 5.18 8.46 -8.67
CA ARG A 100 6.22 7.61 -9.29
C ARG A 100 5.79 6.97 -10.61
N ASN A 101 4.49 6.90 -10.91
CA ASN A 101 4.00 6.45 -12.20
C ASN A 101 4.04 7.62 -13.19
N ASN A 102 4.87 7.51 -14.23
CA ASN A 102 5.07 8.57 -15.21
C ASN A 102 3.79 9.00 -15.94
N LEU A 103 2.84 8.07 -16.16
CA LEU A 103 1.56 8.37 -16.80
C LEU A 103 0.68 9.17 -15.84
N ILE A 104 0.50 8.67 -14.61
CA ILE A 104 -0.34 9.32 -13.60
C ILE A 104 0.22 10.68 -13.23
N ARG A 105 1.54 10.81 -13.07
CA ARG A 105 2.20 12.11 -12.82
C ARG A 105 1.85 13.11 -13.92
N ARG A 106 1.98 12.72 -15.19
CA ARG A 106 1.70 13.60 -16.32
C ARG A 106 0.24 14.02 -16.35
N GLU A 107 -0.69 13.13 -16.03
CA GLU A 107 -2.10 13.51 -15.93
C GLU A 107 -2.35 14.43 -14.73
N LEU A 108 -1.75 14.16 -13.57
CA LEU A 108 -1.98 14.93 -12.35
C LEU A 108 -1.33 16.33 -12.39
N GLU A 109 -0.15 16.44 -13.00
CA GLU A 109 0.62 17.68 -13.13
C GLU A 109 0.34 18.43 -14.45
N GLY A 110 -0.24 17.74 -15.45
CA GLY A 110 -0.39 18.25 -16.81
C GLY A 110 -1.67 19.06 -17.05
N TYR A 111 -2.66 18.98 -16.16
CA TYR A 111 -3.78 19.93 -16.19
C TYR A 111 -3.32 21.26 -15.58
N ASP A 112 -2.69 22.09 -16.42
CA ASP A 112 -2.44 23.48 -16.08
C ASP A 112 -3.78 24.17 -15.84
N GLN A 113 -3.98 24.66 -14.63
CA GLN A 113 -5.24 25.24 -14.18
C GLN A 113 -5.64 26.46 -15.02
N ASN A 114 -4.67 27.13 -15.65
CA ASN A 114 -4.91 28.21 -16.61
C ASN A 114 -5.50 27.70 -17.94
N THR A 115 -5.12 26.49 -18.37
CA THR A 115 -5.66 25.87 -19.60
C THR A 115 -7.12 25.44 -19.40
N LEU A 116 -7.45 24.90 -18.21
CA LEU A 116 -8.84 24.61 -17.85
C LEU A 116 -9.68 25.89 -17.74
N GLN A 117 -9.13 26.95 -17.15
CA GLN A 117 -9.82 28.24 -17.05
C GLN A 117 -10.03 28.88 -18.44
N ALA A 118 -9.05 28.82 -19.32
CA ALA A 118 -9.17 29.32 -20.69
C ALA A 118 -10.24 28.58 -21.52
N ILE A 119 -10.40 27.27 -21.31
CA ILE A 119 -11.47 26.48 -21.96
C ILE A 119 -12.84 26.88 -21.41
N VAL A 120 -12.97 27.08 -20.09
CA VAL A 120 -14.21 27.53 -19.45
C VAL A 120 -14.57 28.96 -19.86
N ASP A 121 -13.58 29.83 -20.04
CA ASP A 121 -13.76 31.20 -20.50
C ASP A 121 -14.06 31.28 -22.01
N GLN A 122 -13.73 30.24 -22.80
CA GLN A 122 -14.08 30.12 -24.22
C GLN A 122 -15.49 29.57 -24.47
N GLU A 123 -16.09 28.90 -23.49
CA GLU A 123 -17.44 28.34 -23.57
C GLU A 123 -18.55 29.25 -23.00
N ASN A 124 -18.19 30.46 -22.52
CA ASN A 124 -19.13 31.54 -22.14
C ASN A 124 -19.07 32.73 -23.12
#